data_AF-A0A176S0C9-F1
#
_entry.id   AF-A0A176S0C9-F1
#
_cell.length_a   1.000
_cell.length_b   1.000
_cell.length_c   1.000
_cell.angle_alpha   90.00
_cell.angle_beta   90.00
_cell.angle_gamma   90.00
#
_symmetry.space_group_name_H-M   'P 1'
#
loop_
_entity.id
_entity.type
_entity.pdbx_description
1 polymer ?
#
loop_
_entity_poly.entity_id
_entity_poly.type
_entity_poly.pdbx_seq_one_letter_code
_entity_poly.pdbx_strand_id
1 'polypeptide(L)'
;MKSSNTPPENEEQQSLYAKREKIHPRIVLGFFTRLKALSGVILLGLYYISPWLQWDGHQAVLFDLPARKFHILGLTFWPQDFIYLSFLLIIAALSLFLFTTLAGRLWCGFACPQTIWTDAFLWMERLVEGDRAKQIKLDKAPLSFRQIRIKATKHTLWLVFALFTGFTFVGFFTPIRELSQAVMTFNLGGWETFWLFFYSLATYGNAGWLREQVCIYMCPYARFQSACP
;
A
#
# COMPACT_ATOMS: atom_id res chain seq x y z
N MET A 1 10.92 -7.53 62.17
CA MET A 1 11.49 -7.29 60.83
C MET A 1 10.60 -7.98 59.80
N LYS A 2 9.73 -7.23 59.11
CA LYS A 2 8.97 -7.72 57.95
C LYS A 2 9.77 -7.36 56.70
N SER A 3 10.32 -8.36 56.01
CA SER A 3 10.97 -8.18 54.71
C SER A 3 9.89 -7.94 53.65
N SER A 4 9.91 -6.77 53.03
CA SER A 4 9.06 -6.39 51.91
C SER A 4 9.55 -7.12 50.66
N ASN A 5 8.75 -8.06 50.14
CA ASN A 5 8.92 -8.58 48.79
C ASN A 5 8.36 -7.55 47.79
N THR A 6 9.23 -6.69 47.27
CA THR A 6 8.96 -5.91 46.07
C THR A 6 9.15 -6.84 44.86
N PRO A 7 8.15 -7.02 43.97
CA PRO A 7 8.36 -7.76 42.74
C PRO A 7 9.31 -6.97 41.82
N PRO A 8 10.15 -7.63 41.02
CA PRO A 8 11.15 -6.95 40.21
C PRO A 8 10.46 -6.09 39.12
N GLU A 9 10.73 -4.79 39.16
CA GLU A 9 10.24 -3.73 38.26
C GLU A 9 10.78 -3.83 36.81
N ASN A 10 11.33 -4.98 36.42
CA ASN A 10 12.08 -5.18 35.17
C ASN A 10 11.34 -5.97 34.07
N GLU A 11 10.10 -6.42 34.29
CA GLU A 11 9.34 -7.15 33.26
C GLU A 11 8.57 -6.23 32.30
N GLU A 12 8.19 -5.01 32.71
CA GLU A 12 7.41 -4.11 31.85
C GLU A 12 8.25 -3.41 30.76
N GLN A 13 9.55 -3.19 30.99
CA GLN A 13 10.42 -2.52 30.03
C GLN A 13 10.85 -3.40 28.84
N GLN A 14 10.68 -4.73 28.91
CA GLN A 14 11.00 -5.64 27.80
C GLN A 14 9.92 -5.72 26.71
N SER A 15 8.75 -5.08 26.90
CA SER A 15 7.62 -5.22 25.97
C SER A 15 7.61 -4.23 24.78
N LEU A 16 8.41 -3.16 24.81
CA LEU A 16 8.43 -2.13 23.75
C LEU A 16 9.37 -2.46 22.58
N TYR A 17 10.27 -3.44 22.74
CA TYR A 17 11.25 -3.87 21.73
C TYR A 17 11.14 -5.36 21.41
N ALA A 18 9.94 -5.94 21.50
CA ALA A 18 9.72 -7.32 21.08
C ALA A 18 10.10 -7.48 19.59
N LYS A 19 11.11 -8.30 19.30
CA LYS A 19 11.54 -8.60 17.93
C LYS A 19 10.38 -9.27 17.20
N ARG A 20 9.91 -8.62 16.14
CA ARG A 20 8.80 -9.08 15.30
C ARG A 20 8.96 -10.55 14.91
N GLU A 21 7.96 -11.37 15.23
CA GLU A 21 7.79 -12.68 14.61
C GLU A 21 7.24 -12.53 13.20
N LYS A 22 7.86 -13.22 12.23
CA LYS A 22 7.37 -13.24 10.85
C LYS A 22 6.07 -14.05 10.79
N ILE A 23 4.94 -13.37 10.69
CA ILE A 23 3.63 -14.00 10.56
C ILE A 23 3.46 -14.51 9.13
N HIS A 24 3.19 -15.81 9.00
CA HIS A 24 2.86 -16.46 7.73
C HIS A 24 1.33 -16.67 7.65
N PRO A 25 0.57 -15.79 6.97
CA PRO A 25 -0.88 -15.89 6.94
C PRO A 25 -1.36 -17.13 6.18
N ARG A 26 -2.29 -17.88 6.78
CA ARG A 26 -2.92 -19.07 6.17
C ARG A 26 -3.96 -18.63 5.12
N ILE A 27 -4.12 -19.40 4.04
CA ILE A 27 -5.17 -19.17 3.05
C ILE A 27 -6.50 -19.65 3.63
N VAL A 28 -7.52 -18.80 3.56
CA VAL A 28 -8.92 -19.17 3.80
C VAL A 28 -9.64 -19.06 2.46
N LEU A 29 -10.09 -20.20 1.92
CA LEU A 29 -10.87 -20.23 0.69
C LEU A 29 -12.34 -19.95 1.06
N GLY A 30 -12.94 -18.95 0.42
CA GLY A 30 -14.33 -18.58 0.68
C GLY A 30 -14.81 -17.49 -0.25
N PHE A 31 -16.13 -17.25 -0.25
CA PHE A 31 -16.77 -16.23 -1.08
C PHE A 31 -16.19 -14.83 -0.80
N PHE A 32 -16.10 -14.44 0.48
CA PHE A 32 -15.56 -13.13 0.87
C PHE A 32 -14.08 -12.96 0.53
N THR A 33 -13.27 -14.03 0.58
CA THR A 33 -11.87 -13.97 0.14
C THR A 33 -11.76 -13.72 -1.37
N ARG A 34 -12.63 -14.35 -2.17
CA ARG A 34 -12.68 -14.11 -3.62
C ARG A 34 -13.14 -12.69 -3.92
N LEU A 35 -14.16 -12.20 -3.22
CA LEU A 35 -14.64 -10.82 -3.37
C LEU A 35 -13.55 -9.80 -3.01
N LYS A 36 -12.76 -10.07 -1.96
CA LYS A 36 -11.60 -9.23 -1.58
C LYS A 36 -10.51 -9.24 -2.65
N ALA A 37 -10.21 -10.42 -3.21
CA ALA A 37 -9.24 -10.51 -4.29
C ALA A 37 -9.73 -9.76 -5.53
N LEU A 38 -11.02 -9.88 -5.87
CA LEU A 38 -11.64 -9.15 -6.98
C LEU A 38 -11.60 -7.64 -6.75
N SER A 39 -11.96 -7.16 -5.56
CA SER A 39 -11.91 -5.73 -5.24
C SER A 39 -10.48 -5.19 -5.34
N GLY A 40 -9.49 -5.94 -4.83
CA GLY A 40 -8.07 -5.58 -4.99
C GLY A 40 -7.63 -5.49 -6.45
N VAL A 41 -8.02 -6.45 -7.29
CA VAL A 41 -7.69 -6.43 -8.73
C VAL A 41 -8.36 -5.25 -9.44
N ILE A 42 -9.64 -4.99 -9.16
CA ILE A 42 -10.37 -3.87 -9.77
C ILE A 42 -9.73 -2.53 -9.36
N LEU A 43 -9.45 -2.34 -8.07
CA LEU A 43 -8.91 -1.08 -7.56
C LEU A 43 -7.47 -0.83 -8.05
N LEU A 44 -6.62 -1.86 -8.05
CA LEU A 44 -5.29 -1.75 -8.66
C LEU A 44 -5.39 -1.51 -10.17
N GLY A 45 -6.32 -2.19 -10.86
CA GLY A 45 -6.58 -1.98 -12.28
C GLY A 45 -6.96 -0.54 -12.58
N LEU A 46 -7.92 0.02 -11.85
CA LEU A 46 -8.33 1.43 -11.97
C LEU A 46 -7.16 2.37 -11.71
N TYR A 47 -6.36 2.10 -10.67
CA TYR A 47 -5.18 2.89 -10.34
C TYR A 47 -4.16 2.90 -11.48
N TYR A 48 -3.85 1.73 -12.06
CA TYR A 48 -2.86 1.62 -13.14
C TYR A 48 -3.37 2.13 -14.49
N ILE A 49 -4.65 1.98 -14.78
CA ILE A 49 -5.22 2.29 -16.08
C ILE A 49 -5.64 3.76 -16.17
N SER A 50 -6.12 4.35 -15.07
CA SER A 50 -6.63 5.73 -15.06
C SER A 50 -5.70 6.80 -15.65
N PRO A 51 -4.38 6.84 -15.38
CA PRO A 51 -3.52 7.86 -15.98
C PRO A 51 -3.31 7.66 -17.50
N TRP A 52 -3.59 6.47 -18.05
CA TRP A 52 -3.46 6.19 -19.48
C TRP A 52 -4.68 6.59 -20.29
N LEU A 53 -5.85 6.72 -19.66
CA LEU A 53 -7.04 7.19 -20.36
C LEU A 53 -6.83 8.62 -20.84
N GLN A 54 -7.25 8.87 -22.08
CA GLN A 54 -7.30 10.18 -22.68
C GLN A 54 -8.76 10.57 -22.80
N TRP A 55 -9.08 11.81 -22.44
CA TRP A 55 -10.41 12.38 -22.52
C TRP A 55 -10.29 13.78 -23.14
N ASP A 56 -11.00 14.02 -24.24
CA ASP A 56 -10.97 15.29 -24.98
C ASP A 56 -9.56 15.83 -25.30
N GLY A 57 -8.63 14.94 -25.66
CA GLY A 57 -7.26 15.29 -26.07
C GLY A 57 -6.27 15.53 -24.92
N HIS A 58 -6.72 15.41 -23.67
CA HIS A 58 -5.86 15.48 -22.49
C HIS A 58 -5.93 14.20 -21.66
N GLN A 59 -4.92 13.99 -20.80
CA GLN A 59 -4.92 12.88 -19.86
C GLN A 59 -6.14 13.00 -18.91
N ALA A 60 -6.89 11.91 -18.76
CA ALA A 60 -8.17 11.89 -18.07
C ALA A 60 -8.05 12.23 -16.57
N VAL A 61 -6.95 11.85 -15.93
CA VAL A 61 -6.64 12.28 -14.56
C VAL A 61 -5.20 12.78 -14.54
N LEU A 62 -5.03 14.10 -14.48
CA LEU A 62 -3.74 14.77 -14.42
C LEU A 62 -3.80 15.90 -13.40
N PHE A 63 -2.89 15.86 -12.42
CA PHE A 63 -2.72 16.90 -11.42
C PHE A 63 -1.53 17.77 -11.76
N ASP A 64 -1.76 18.83 -12.54
CA ASP A 64 -0.73 19.79 -12.94
C ASP A 64 -0.44 20.78 -11.80
N LEU A 65 0.56 20.43 -10.99
CA LEU A 65 1.04 21.27 -9.89
C LEU A 65 1.64 22.61 -10.37
N PRO A 66 2.49 22.67 -11.42
CA PRO A 66 3.00 23.94 -11.96
C PRO A 66 1.91 24.92 -12.39
N ALA A 67 0.93 24.45 -13.17
CA ALA A 67 -0.16 25.30 -13.66
C ALA A 67 -1.27 25.50 -12.61
N ARG A 68 -1.21 24.76 -11.49
CA ARG A 68 -2.25 24.70 -10.44
C ARG A 68 -3.63 24.35 -11.02
N LYS A 69 -3.64 23.43 -11.99
CA LYS A 69 -4.85 22.95 -12.67
C LYS A 69 -4.96 21.44 -12.45
N PHE A 70 -6.15 21.00 -12.07
CA PHE A 70 -6.43 19.57 -11.95
C PHE A 70 -7.41 19.18 -13.03
N HIS A 71 -6.98 18.32 -13.95
CA HIS A 71 -7.80 17.79 -15.02
C HIS A 71 -8.35 16.43 -14.57
N ILE A 72 -9.67 16.33 -14.40
CA ILE A 72 -10.36 15.09 -13.99
C ILE A 72 -11.55 14.88 -14.93
N LEU A 73 -11.47 13.87 -15.79
CA LEU A 73 -12.53 13.40 -16.71
C LEU A 73 -13.14 14.53 -17.56
N GLY A 74 -12.31 15.47 -18.03
CA GLY A 74 -12.73 16.63 -18.83
C GLY A 74 -13.09 17.88 -18.01
N LEU A 75 -13.21 17.78 -16.69
CA LEU A 75 -13.34 18.93 -15.80
C LEU A 75 -11.96 19.49 -15.47
N THR A 76 -11.79 20.81 -15.60
CA THR A 76 -10.57 21.51 -15.18
C THR A 76 -10.87 22.30 -13.93
N PHE A 77 -10.33 21.86 -12.80
CA PHE A 77 -10.47 22.57 -11.53
C PHE A 77 -9.39 23.63 -11.41
N TRP A 78 -9.82 24.86 -11.13
CA TRP A 78 -8.94 25.99 -10.91
C TRP A 78 -8.75 26.26 -9.41
N PRO A 79 -7.75 27.06 -9.01
CA PRO A 79 -7.53 27.41 -7.61
C PRO A 79 -8.76 28.00 -6.89
N GLN A 80 -9.67 28.69 -7.60
CA GLN A 80 -10.88 29.25 -7.01
C GLN A 80 -11.93 28.16 -6.69
N ASP A 81 -11.88 27.01 -7.37
CA ASP A 81 -12.80 25.88 -7.20
C ASP A 81 -12.41 24.97 -6.02
N PHE A 82 -11.35 25.30 -5.28
CA PHE A 82 -10.91 24.55 -4.09
C PHE A 82 -11.99 24.44 -3.02
N ILE A 83 -12.96 25.36 -3.00
CA ILE A 83 -14.12 25.27 -2.11
C ILE A 83 -14.95 24.02 -2.44
N TYR A 84 -15.20 23.73 -3.72
CA TYR A 84 -15.91 22.52 -4.14
C TYR A 84 -15.12 21.25 -3.80
N LEU A 85 -13.80 21.27 -3.97
CA LEU A 85 -12.93 20.18 -3.55
C LEU A 85 -13.01 19.95 -2.03
N SER A 86 -13.02 21.02 -1.24
CA SER A 86 -13.12 20.94 0.22
C SER A 86 -14.46 20.33 0.65
N PHE A 87 -15.57 20.75 0.07
CA PHE A 87 -16.88 20.13 0.32
C PHE A 87 -16.90 18.66 -0.10
N LEU A 88 -16.31 18.31 -1.24
CA LEU A 88 -16.19 16.92 -1.69
C LEU A 88 -15.37 16.07 -0.71
N LEU A 89 -14.26 16.60 -0.18
CA LEU A 89 -13.45 15.91 0.83
C LEU A 89 -14.21 15.73 2.15
N ILE A 90 -15.00 16.73 2.58
CA ILE A 90 -15.86 16.62 3.75
C ILE A 90 -16.93 15.54 3.53
N ILE A 91 -17.60 15.54 2.38
CA ILE A 91 -18.60 14.52 2.02
C ILE A 91 -17.94 13.13 1.98
N ALA A 92 -16.74 13.00 1.41
CA ALA A 92 -16.01 11.74 1.36
C ALA A 92 -15.63 11.24 2.77
N ALA A 93 -15.17 12.14 3.65
CA ALA A 93 -14.85 11.80 5.04
C ALA A 93 -16.10 11.36 5.82
N LEU A 94 -17.20 12.10 5.70
CA LEU A 94 -18.49 11.74 6.32
C LEU A 94 -19.04 10.44 5.75
N SER A 95 -18.92 10.22 4.44
CA SER A 95 -19.34 8.98 3.78
C SER A 95 -18.52 7.81 4.27
N LEU A 96 -17.19 7.95 4.37
CA LEU A 96 -16.32 6.92 4.93
C LEU A 96 -16.73 6.57 6.36
N PHE A 97 -17.00 7.58 7.21
CA PHE A 97 -17.47 7.36 8.57
C PHE A 97 -18.84 6.66 8.60
N LEU A 98 -19.78 7.09 7.75
CA LEU A 98 -21.11 6.46 7.63
C LEU A 98 -21.03 5.01 7.17
N PHE A 99 -20.24 4.69 6.14
CA PHE A 99 -20.04 3.31 5.69
C PHE A 99 -19.35 2.47 6.77
N THR A 100 -18.47 3.09 7.55
CA THR A 100 -17.80 2.43 8.68
C THR A 100 -18.77 2.11 9.81
N THR A 101 -19.68 3.02 10.16
CA THR A 101 -20.67 2.78 11.23
C THR A 101 -21.73 1.77 10.80
N LEU A 102 -22.15 1.79 9.53
CA LEU A 102 -23.16 0.87 9.00
C LEU A 102 -22.62 -0.53 8.69
N ALA A 103 -21.40 -0.62 8.17
CA ALA A 103 -20.86 -1.84 7.56
C ALA A 103 -19.53 -2.31 8.19
N GLY A 104 -19.09 -1.67 9.28
CA GLY A 104 -17.94 -2.09 10.09
C GLY A 104 -16.60 -1.97 9.37
N ARG A 105 -15.80 -3.06 9.38
CA ARG A 105 -14.42 -3.12 8.83
C ARG A 105 -14.32 -3.42 7.34
N LEU A 106 -15.43 -3.36 6.59
CA LEU A 106 -15.42 -3.66 5.15
C LEU A 106 -14.45 -2.77 4.36
N TRP A 107 -14.33 -1.48 4.68
CA TRP A 107 -13.35 -0.60 4.04
C TRP A 107 -11.91 -1.11 4.20
N CYS A 108 -11.49 -1.35 5.45
CA CYS A 108 -10.16 -1.86 5.77
C CYS A 108 -9.86 -3.22 5.13
N GLY A 109 -10.87 -4.08 4.98
CA GLY A 109 -10.72 -5.38 4.36
C GLY A 109 -10.66 -5.35 2.84
N PHE A 110 -11.47 -4.52 2.17
CA PHE A 110 -11.73 -4.64 0.73
C PHE A 110 -11.19 -3.49 -0.14
N ALA A 111 -11.06 -2.29 0.42
CA ALA A 111 -10.76 -1.07 -0.35
C ALA A 111 -9.54 -0.29 0.16
N CYS A 112 -9.09 -0.54 1.40
CA CYS A 112 -7.95 0.16 1.96
C CYS A 112 -6.68 -0.09 1.12
N PRO A 113 -5.98 0.98 0.69
CA PRO A 113 -4.79 0.84 -0.14
C PRO A 113 -3.69 0.05 0.58
N GLN A 114 -3.47 0.26 1.87
CA GLN A 114 -2.48 -0.52 2.62
C GLN A 114 -2.76 -2.03 2.55
N THR A 115 -4.03 -2.43 2.65
CA THR A 115 -4.45 -3.83 2.56
C THR A 115 -4.25 -4.39 1.16
N ILE A 116 -4.70 -3.67 0.13
CA ILE A 116 -4.63 -4.12 -1.27
C ILE A 116 -3.19 -4.33 -1.71
N TRP A 117 -2.29 -3.38 -1.40
CA TRP A 117 -0.88 -3.52 -1.72
C TRP A 117 -0.21 -4.62 -0.89
N THR A 118 -0.51 -4.73 0.40
CA THR A 118 0.04 -5.81 1.24
C THR A 118 -0.43 -7.19 0.76
N ASP A 119 -1.70 -7.33 0.37
CA ASP A 119 -2.25 -8.55 -0.19
C ASP A 119 -1.57 -8.93 -1.52
N ALA A 120 -1.30 -7.95 -2.39
CA ALA A 120 -0.54 -8.17 -3.63
C ALA A 120 0.88 -8.67 -3.36
N PHE A 121 1.59 -8.08 -2.37
CA PHE A 121 2.92 -8.53 -1.96
C PHE A 121 2.91 -9.94 -1.37
N LEU A 122 1.92 -10.27 -0.54
CA LEU A 122 1.71 -11.61 0.02
C LEU A 122 1.37 -12.63 -1.07
N TRP A 123 0.59 -12.24 -2.08
CA TRP A 123 0.29 -13.08 -3.23
C TRP A 123 1.55 -13.39 -4.05
N MET A 124 2.38 -12.39 -4.33
CA MET A 124 3.68 -12.59 -4.98
C MET A 124 4.64 -13.46 -4.15
N GLU A 125 4.68 -13.26 -2.83
CA GLU A 125 5.49 -14.10 -1.92
C GLU A 125 5.02 -15.55 -1.95
N ARG A 126 3.71 -15.81 -1.98
CA ARG A 126 3.16 -17.17 -2.11
C ARG A 126 3.43 -17.79 -3.47
N LEU A 127 3.40 -17.00 -4.54
CA LEU A 127 3.72 -17.49 -5.89
C LEU A 127 5.17 -18.04 -5.95
N VAL A 128 6.09 -17.41 -5.22
CA VAL A 128 7.52 -17.78 -5.23
C VAL A 128 7.89 -18.78 -4.13
N GLU A 129 7.47 -18.57 -2.88
CA GLU A 129 7.83 -19.39 -1.72
C GLU A 129 6.84 -20.55 -1.46
N GLY A 130 5.62 -20.47 -2.00
CA GLY A 130 4.54 -21.45 -1.80
C GLY A 130 3.74 -21.24 -0.51
N ASP A 131 3.01 -22.29 -0.10
CA ASP A 131 2.15 -22.27 1.10
C ASP A 131 2.91 -22.04 2.41
N ARG A 132 2.17 -21.67 3.47
CA ARG A 132 2.70 -21.43 4.83
C ARG A 132 3.69 -22.51 5.30
N ALA A 133 3.37 -23.80 5.09
CA ALA A 133 4.25 -24.89 5.50
C ALA A 133 5.61 -24.88 4.76
N LYS A 134 5.60 -24.55 3.46
CA LYS A 134 6.82 -24.42 2.65
C LYS A 134 7.63 -23.19 3.06
N GLN A 135 6.97 -22.07 3.37
CA GLN A 135 7.63 -20.86 3.86
C GLN A 135 8.33 -21.09 5.20
N ILE A 136 7.64 -21.71 6.18
CA ILE A 136 8.24 -22.04 7.47
C ILE A 136 9.42 -23.01 7.31
N LYS A 137 9.29 -24.02 6.42
CA LYS A 137 10.38 -24.95 6.12
C LYS A 137 11.57 -24.24 5.45
N LEU A 138 11.31 -23.28 4.56
CA LEU A 138 12.34 -22.51 3.86
C LEU A 138 13.10 -21.56 4.81
N ASP A 139 12.42 -21.00 5.80
CA ASP A 139 13.05 -20.13 6.79
C ASP A 139 13.86 -20.91 7.85
N LYS A 140 13.53 -22.17 8.11
CA LYS A 140 14.30 -23.07 8.99
C LYS A 140 15.44 -23.82 8.29
N ALA A 141 15.48 -23.83 6.97
CA ALA A 141 16.51 -24.53 6.20
C ALA A 141 17.86 -23.80 6.28
N PRO A 142 19.00 -24.53 6.22
CA PRO A 142 20.31 -23.92 6.14
C PRO A 142 20.46 -23.08 4.86
N LEU A 143 21.30 -22.05 4.93
CA LEU A 143 21.62 -21.16 3.80
C LEU A 143 22.10 -22.00 2.61
N SER A 144 21.23 -22.15 1.62
CA SER A 144 21.49 -22.89 0.39
C SER A 144 21.28 -21.98 -0.81
N PHE A 145 21.97 -22.27 -1.92
CA PHE A 145 21.79 -21.53 -3.18
C PHE A 145 20.32 -21.46 -3.61
N ARG A 146 19.57 -22.55 -3.39
CA ARG A 146 18.12 -22.59 -3.62
C ARG A 146 17.36 -21.55 -2.80
N GLN A 147 17.68 -21.41 -1.51
CA GLN A 147 17.03 -20.46 -0.62
C GLN A 147 17.34 -19.00 -1.03
N ILE A 148 18.60 -18.71 -1.36
CA ILE A 148 19.01 -17.39 -1.84
C ILE A 148 18.26 -17.03 -3.12
N ARG A 149 18.21 -17.96 -4.09
CA ARG A 149 17.49 -17.74 -5.35
C ARG A 149 16.00 -17.45 -5.13
N ILE A 150 15.32 -18.23 -4.29
CA ILE A 150 13.89 -18.03 -4.00
C ILE A 150 13.66 -16.66 -3.33
N LYS A 151 14.48 -16.31 -2.34
CA LYS A 151 14.37 -15.00 -1.65
C LYS A 151 14.69 -13.84 -2.61
N ALA A 152 15.72 -13.98 -3.44
CA ALA A 152 16.07 -12.99 -4.46
C ALA A 152 14.91 -12.78 -5.44
N THR A 153 14.34 -13.86 -6.00
CA THR A 153 13.18 -13.76 -6.91
C THR A 153 12.00 -13.04 -6.25
N LYS A 154 11.70 -13.33 -4.98
CA LYS A 154 10.65 -12.61 -4.24
C LYS A 154 10.94 -11.11 -4.16
N HIS A 155 12.15 -10.74 -3.73
CA HIS A 155 12.53 -9.34 -3.62
C HIS A 155 12.56 -8.63 -4.97
N THR A 156 12.95 -9.31 -6.05
CA THR A 156 12.87 -8.78 -7.41
C THR A 156 11.43 -8.50 -7.81
N LEU A 157 10.48 -9.43 -7.58
CA LEU A 157 9.07 -9.19 -7.88
C LEU A 157 8.50 -8.02 -7.07
N TRP A 158 8.82 -7.95 -5.78
CA TRP A 158 8.42 -6.84 -4.92
C TRP A 158 8.98 -5.50 -5.40
N LEU A 159 10.25 -5.47 -5.80
CA LEU A 159 10.90 -4.26 -6.31
C LEU A 159 10.25 -3.81 -7.63
N VAL A 160 10.03 -4.73 -8.57
CA VAL A 160 9.41 -4.41 -9.87
C VAL A 160 7.99 -3.87 -9.67
N PHE A 161 7.19 -4.51 -8.82
CA PHE A 161 5.84 -4.05 -8.52
C PHE A 161 5.83 -2.69 -7.81
N ALA A 162 6.76 -2.46 -6.88
CA ALA A 162 6.91 -1.19 -6.20
C ALA A 162 7.36 -0.06 -7.15
N LEU A 163 8.30 -0.35 -8.06
CA LEU A 163 8.74 0.57 -9.11
C LEU A 163 7.59 0.94 -10.05
N PHE A 164 6.79 -0.05 -10.45
CA PHE A 164 5.61 0.18 -11.28
C PHE A 164 4.54 1.02 -10.56
N THR A 165 4.34 0.78 -9.27
CA THR A 165 3.47 1.62 -8.42
C THR A 165 3.99 3.06 -8.38
N GLY A 166 5.29 3.26 -8.09
CA GLY A 166 5.88 4.60 -8.02
C GLY A 166 5.81 5.34 -9.35
N PHE A 167 6.09 4.67 -10.47
CA PHE A 167 5.93 5.21 -11.82
C PHE A 167 4.50 5.69 -12.08
N THR A 168 3.51 4.87 -11.75
CA THR A 168 2.10 5.21 -11.93
C THR A 168 1.69 6.38 -11.05
N PHE A 169 2.18 6.44 -9.81
CA PHE A 169 1.92 7.55 -8.90
C PHE A 169 2.44 8.88 -9.47
N VAL A 170 3.68 8.90 -9.94
CA VAL A 170 4.26 10.10 -10.59
C VAL A 170 3.52 10.44 -11.88
N GLY A 171 3.03 9.44 -12.62
CA GLY A 171 2.20 9.60 -13.81
C GLY A 171 0.86 10.29 -13.60
N PHE A 172 0.41 10.48 -12.35
CA PHE A 172 -0.73 11.35 -12.04
C PHE A 172 -0.36 12.83 -11.98
N PHE A 173 0.92 13.17 -11.81
CA PHE A 173 1.41 14.56 -11.70
C PHE A 173 2.14 15.03 -12.96
N THR A 174 2.89 14.13 -13.60
CA THR A 174 3.52 14.35 -14.90
C THR A 174 2.75 13.54 -15.96
N PRO A 175 2.51 14.07 -17.18
CA PRO A 175 1.85 13.32 -18.23
C PRO A 175 2.48 11.92 -18.43
N ILE A 176 1.67 10.86 -18.32
CA ILE A 176 2.15 9.47 -18.27
C ILE A 176 2.95 9.09 -19.52
N ARG A 177 2.59 9.67 -20.68
CA ARG A 177 3.24 9.40 -21.97
C ARG A 177 4.65 9.99 -22.02
N GLU A 178 4.79 11.24 -21.59
CA GLU A 178 6.09 11.90 -21.50
C GLU A 178 6.98 11.20 -20.48
N LEU A 179 6.43 10.88 -19.30
CA LEU A 179 7.13 10.12 -18.27
C LEU A 179 7.58 8.75 -18.79
N SER A 180 6.73 8.04 -19.53
CA SER A 180 7.08 6.74 -20.11
C SER A 180 8.24 6.84 -21.10
N GLN A 181 8.25 7.89 -21.94
CA GLN A 181 9.35 8.14 -22.88
C GLN A 181 10.63 8.55 -22.15
N ALA A 182 10.53 9.38 -21.11
CA ALA A 182 11.66 9.78 -20.28
C ALA A 182 12.31 8.57 -19.58
N VAL A 183 11.49 7.65 -19.03
CA VAL A 183 12.00 6.39 -18.45
C VAL A 183 12.70 5.54 -19.52
N MET A 184 12.10 5.38 -20.71
CA MET A 184 12.69 4.56 -21.78
C MET A 184 14.00 5.11 -22.34
N THR A 185 14.12 6.44 -22.38
CA THR A 185 15.33 7.13 -22.88
C THR A 185 16.36 7.40 -21.77
N PHE A 186 16.08 6.96 -20.53
CA PHE A 186 16.87 7.29 -19.33
C PHE A 186 17.10 8.79 -19.13
N ASN A 187 16.20 9.63 -19.63
CA ASN A 187 16.25 11.08 -19.55
C ASN A 187 15.20 11.59 -18.57
N LEU A 188 15.27 11.12 -17.32
CA LEU A 188 14.36 11.52 -16.26
C LEU A 188 14.84 12.83 -15.63
N GLY A 189 13.93 13.77 -15.42
CA GLY A 189 14.22 14.96 -14.62
C GLY A 189 14.56 14.59 -13.18
N GLY A 190 15.28 15.48 -12.48
CA GLY A 190 15.65 15.27 -11.07
C GLY A 190 14.43 15.11 -10.15
N TRP A 191 13.36 15.87 -10.42
CA TRP A 191 12.08 15.78 -9.71
C TRP A 191 11.41 14.41 -9.89
N GLU A 192 11.25 13.96 -11.14
CA GLU A 192 10.60 12.70 -11.49
C GLU A 192 11.36 11.51 -10.91
N THR A 193 12.69 11.53 -11.02
CA THR A 193 13.58 10.50 -10.49
C THR A 193 13.43 10.39 -8.97
N PHE A 194 13.49 11.52 -8.25
CA PHE A 194 13.38 11.52 -6.80
C PHE A 194 12.04 10.94 -6.34
N TRP A 195 10.91 11.41 -6.88
CA TRP A 195 9.59 10.95 -6.45
C TRP A 195 9.30 9.52 -6.88
N LEU A 196 9.74 9.10 -8.07
CA LEU A 196 9.57 7.73 -8.53
C LEU A 196 10.25 6.78 -7.55
N PHE A 197 11.54 6.99 -7.24
CA PHE A 197 12.25 6.13 -6.31
C PHE A 197 11.73 6.25 -4.88
N PHE A 198 11.37 7.46 -4.43
CA PHE A 198 10.80 7.67 -3.09
C PHE A 198 9.51 6.87 -2.90
N TYR A 199 8.53 7.00 -3.80
CA TYR A 199 7.26 6.27 -3.70
C TYR A 199 7.43 4.77 -3.91
N SER A 200 8.40 4.36 -4.73
CA SER A 200 8.74 2.94 -4.91
C SER A 200 9.32 2.35 -3.63
N LEU A 201 10.29 3.02 -3.00
CA LEU A 201 10.89 2.61 -1.73
C LEU A 201 9.86 2.63 -0.60
N ALA A 202 9.01 3.65 -0.54
CA ALA A 202 7.93 3.74 0.43
C ALA A 202 6.94 2.58 0.27
N THR A 203 6.50 2.28 -0.95
CA THR A 203 5.64 1.12 -1.24
C THR A 203 6.31 -0.19 -0.83
N TYR A 204 7.57 -0.38 -1.20
CA TYR A 204 8.34 -1.58 -0.85
C TYR A 204 8.48 -1.75 0.67
N GLY A 205 8.79 -0.68 1.40
CA GLY A 205 8.87 -0.69 2.85
C GLY A 205 7.53 -0.98 3.51
N ASN A 206 6.51 -0.19 3.16
CA ASN A 206 5.19 -0.25 3.80
C ASN A 206 4.46 -1.58 3.54
N ALA A 207 4.38 -2.03 2.29
CA ALA A 207 3.66 -3.25 1.92
C ALA A 207 4.53 -4.51 2.07
N GLY A 208 5.85 -4.41 1.86
CA GLY A 208 6.75 -5.55 1.96
C GLY A 208 7.12 -5.87 3.40
N TRP A 209 7.56 -4.87 4.18
CA TRP A 209 8.17 -5.08 5.49
C TRP A 209 7.23 -4.73 6.63
N LEU A 210 6.65 -3.53 6.66
CA LEU A 210 5.86 -3.04 7.78
C LEU A 210 4.48 -3.73 7.86
N ARG A 211 3.80 -3.91 6.72
CA ARG A 211 2.51 -4.62 6.58
C ARG A 211 1.48 -4.14 7.61
N GLU A 212 1.15 -4.98 8.59
CA GLU A 212 0.20 -4.74 9.67
C GLU A 212 0.64 -3.62 10.62
N GLN A 213 1.95 -3.35 10.73
CA GLN A 213 2.47 -2.27 11.56
C GLN A 213 1.97 -0.90 11.10
N VAL A 214 1.78 -0.72 9.79
CA VAL A 214 1.17 0.50 9.25
C VAL A 214 -0.27 0.62 9.76
N CYS A 215 -1.02 -0.48 9.78
CA CYS A 215 -2.39 -0.48 10.29
C CYS A 215 -2.45 -0.23 11.80
N ILE A 216 -1.52 -0.78 12.60
CA ILE A 216 -1.53 -0.65 14.06
C ILE A 216 -1.04 0.72 14.52
N TYR A 217 0.09 1.19 13.99
CA TYR A 217 0.80 2.36 14.53
C TYR A 217 0.62 3.63 13.69
N MET A 218 0.41 3.51 12.38
CA MET A 218 0.37 4.66 11.48
C MET A 218 -1.06 5.02 11.04
N CYS A 219 -1.96 4.03 10.97
CA CYS A 219 -3.31 4.24 10.48
C CYS A 219 -4.17 4.92 11.55
N PRO A 220 -4.63 6.17 11.34
CA PRO A 220 -5.46 6.85 12.31
C PRO A 220 -6.80 6.12 12.50
N TYR A 221 -7.30 5.47 11.45
CA TYR A 221 -8.57 4.74 11.46
C TYR A 221 -8.60 3.55 12.42
N ALA A 222 -7.48 2.83 12.58
CA ALA A 222 -7.42 1.70 13.50
C ALA A 222 -7.68 2.12 14.95
N ARG A 223 -7.36 3.36 15.31
CA ARG A 223 -7.56 3.91 16.67
C ARG A 223 -9.00 4.36 16.93
N PHE A 224 -9.73 4.76 15.89
CA PHE A 224 -11.15 5.15 16.01
C PHE A 224 -12.08 3.94 16.07
N GLN A 225 -11.61 2.76 15.70
CA GLN A 225 -12.35 1.52 15.85
C GLN A 225 -11.92 0.80 17.13
N SER A 226 -12.64 1.06 18.23
CA SER A 226 -12.38 0.57 19.59
C SER A 226 -12.43 -0.95 19.81
N ALA A 227 -12.48 -1.76 18.75
CA ALA A 227 -12.53 -3.22 18.85
C ALA A 227 -11.67 -3.85 17.75
N CYS A 228 -10.35 -3.89 17.97
CA CYS A 228 -9.54 -4.99 17.45
C CYS A 228 -9.43 -5.99 18.61
N PRO A 229 -9.81 -7.28 18.44
CA PRO A 229 -9.31 -8.32 19.32
C PRO A 229 -7.78 -8.33 19.32
#